data_AF-W1P161-F1
#
_entry.id   AF-W1P161-F1
#
_cell.length_a   1.000
_cell.length_b   1.000
_cell.length_c   1.000
_cell.angle_alpha   90.00
_cell.angle_beta   90.00
_cell.angle_gamma   90.00
#
_symmetry.space_group_name_H-M   'P 1'
#
loop_
_entity.id
_entity.type
_entity.pdbx_description
1 polymer ?
#
loop_
_entity_poly.entity_id
_entity_poly.type
_entity_poly.pdbx_seq_one_letter_code
_entity_poly.pdbx_strand_id
1 'polypeptide(L)'
;MCWDMRALKLENDRLEANLKTLRAEDLSNLDSDQLQQVEEQLECSLSRVRAERKQLLKQQMESQHKKGRQLVDENNYISSLVFALTLT
;
A
#
# COMPACT_ATOMS: atom_id res chain seq x y z
N MET A 1 -22.12 32.73 6.51
CA MET A 1 -21.87 31.74 5.44
C MET A 1 -20.67 32.06 4.55
N CYS A 2 -20.42 33.31 4.11
CA CYS A 2 -19.27 33.60 3.20
C CYS A 2 -17.87 33.55 3.85
N TRP A 3 -17.77 33.51 5.18
CA TRP A 3 -16.48 33.40 5.88
C TRP A 3 -15.97 31.97 5.89
N ASP A 4 -16.85 31.01 6.22
CA ASP A 4 -16.50 29.58 6.24
C ASP A 4 -16.09 29.08 4.86
N MET A 5 -16.80 29.52 3.81
CA MET A 5 -16.45 29.15 2.44
C MET A 5 -15.10 29.73 1.99
N ARG A 6 -14.74 30.94 2.45
CA ARG A 6 -13.43 31.53 2.17
C ARG A 6 -12.32 30.80 2.93
N ALA A 7 -12.54 30.44 4.19
CA ALA A 7 -11.59 29.68 4.98
C ALA A 7 -11.33 28.29 4.38
N LEU A 8 -12.40 27.59 3.97
CA LEU A 8 -12.28 26.30 3.29
C LEU A 8 -11.53 26.40 1.95
N LYS A 9 -11.80 27.46 1.17
CA LYS A 9 -11.09 27.68 -0.09
C LYS A 9 -9.59 27.92 0.13
N LEU A 10 -9.24 28.75 1.10
CA LEU A 10 -7.85 29.03 1.44
C LEU A 10 -7.11 27.76 1.89
N GLU A 11 -7.75 26.94 2.71
CA GLU A 11 -7.15 25.67 3.14
C GLU A 11 -6.98 24.69 1.98
N ASN A 12 -7.93 24.64 1.05
CA ASN A 12 -7.80 23.83 -0.15
C ASN A 12 -6.63 24.30 -1.03
N ASP A 13 -6.55 25.60 -1.31
CA ASP A 13 -5.45 26.19 -2.10
C ASP A 13 -4.08 25.89 -1.44
N ARG A 14 -4.01 25.93 -0.11
CA ARG A 14 -2.82 25.56 0.67
C ARG A 14 -2.46 24.08 0.52
N LEU A 15 -3.45 23.19 0.60
CA LEU A 15 -3.24 21.76 0.43
C LEU A 15 -2.82 21.41 -1.01
N GLU A 16 -3.41 22.04 -2.02
CA GLU A 16 -3.02 21.87 -3.42
C GLU A 16 -1.58 22.31 -3.67
N ALA A 17 -1.17 23.45 -3.11
CA ALA A 17 0.22 23.91 -3.20
C ALA A 17 1.19 22.90 -2.54
N ASN A 18 0.85 22.40 -1.35
CA ASN A 18 1.64 21.37 -0.68
C ASN A 18 1.72 20.06 -1.47
N LEU A 19 0.65 19.68 -2.18
CA LEU A 19 0.68 18.49 -3.02
C LEU A 19 1.61 18.66 -4.23
N LYS A 20 1.67 19.85 -4.82
CA LYS A 20 2.60 20.15 -5.91
C LYS A 20 4.05 20.07 -5.46
N THR A 21 4.38 20.61 -4.29
CA THR A 21 5.74 20.55 -3.73
C THR A 21 6.15 19.11 -3.43
N LEU A 22 5.27 18.32 -2.80
CA LEU A 22 5.49 16.88 -2.57
C LEU A 22 5.67 16.07 -3.86
N ARG A 23 5.15 16.54 -5.00
CA ARG A 23 5.32 15.93 -6.32
C ARG A 23 6.52 16.48 -7.10
N ALA A 24 7.30 17.38 -6.50
CA ALA A 24 8.38 18.11 -7.16
C ALA A 24 7.92 18.95 -8.36
N GLU A 25 6.65 19.37 -8.41
CA GLU A 25 6.08 20.17 -9.50
C GLU A 25 6.37 21.67 -9.34
N ASP A 26 6.57 22.16 -8.11
CA ASP A 26 6.96 23.55 -7.83
C ASP A 26 7.86 23.61 -6.59
N LEU A 27 9.18 23.67 -6.80
CA LEU A 27 10.19 23.71 -5.74
C LEU A 27 10.97 25.04 -5.71
N SER A 28 10.84 25.87 -6.74
CA SER A 28 11.64 27.09 -6.91
C SER A 28 11.36 28.17 -5.85
N ASN A 29 10.23 28.06 -5.17
CA ASN A 29 9.79 29.00 -4.15
C ASN A 29 10.10 28.53 -2.72
N LEU A 30 10.73 27.36 -2.56
CA LEU A 30 11.07 26.79 -1.26
C LEU A 30 12.51 27.17 -0.87
N ASP A 31 12.69 27.51 0.40
CA ASP A 31 14.02 27.63 0.99
C ASP A 31 14.59 26.25 1.37
N SER A 32 15.83 26.24 1.87
CA SER A 32 16.52 25.00 2.24
C SER A 32 15.82 24.22 3.35
N ASP A 33 15.22 24.90 4.32
CA ASP A 33 14.56 24.25 5.47
C ASP A 33 13.22 23.64 5.02
N GLN A 34 12.50 24.35 4.16
CA GLN A 34 11.26 23.87 3.54
C GLN A 34 11.51 22.67 2.61
N LEU A 35 12.60 22.69 1.84
CA LEU A 35 13.00 21.55 1.02
C LEU A 35 13.33 20.33 1.89
N GLN A 36 14.09 20.52 2.97
CA GLN A 36 14.39 19.45 3.92
C GLN A 36 13.10 18.88 4.53
N GLN A 37 12.15 19.73 4.89
CA GLN A 37 10.86 19.27 5.42
C GLN A 37 10.08 18.43 4.41
N VAL A 38 10.09 18.81 3.13
CA VAL A 38 9.47 18.04 2.05
C VAL A 38 10.16 16.67 1.90
N GLU A 39 11.49 16.63 1.94
CA GLU A 39 12.26 15.38 1.90
C GLU A 39 11.92 14.45 3.06
N GLU A 40 11.91 14.96 4.29
CA GLU A 40 11.57 14.18 5.50
C GLU A 40 10.14 13.62 5.43
N GLN A 41 9.18 14.42 4.95
CA GLN A 41 7.79 13.98 4.75
C GLN A 41 7.68 12.87 3.70
N LEU A 42 8.41 13.00 2.58
CA LEU A 42 8.45 11.99 1.53
C LEU A 42 9.10 10.71 2.04
N GLU A 43 10.21 10.80 2.77
CA GLU A 43 10.89 9.63 3.32
C GLU A 43 10.00 8.87 4.31
N CYS A 44 9.37 9.59 5.25
CA CYS A 44 8.47 9.00 6.24
C CYS A 44 7.26 8.31 5.56
N SER A 45 6.61 9.01 4.64
CA SER A 45 5.43 8.48 3.95
C SER A 45 5.77 7.30 3.05
N LEU A 46 6.89 7.37 2.32
CA LEU A 46 7.37 6.28 1.46
C LEU A 46 7.79 5.06 2.27
N SER A 47 8.47 5.26 3.40
CA SER A 47 8.83 4.19 4.33
C SER A 47 7.59 3.44 4.82
N ARG A 48 6.56 4.18 5.25
CA ARG A 48 5.27 3.60 5.65
C ARG A 48 4.60 2.80 4.53
N VAL A 49 4.46 3.39 3.34
CA VAL A 49 3.84 2.72 2.17
C VAL A 49 4.61 1.46 1.79
N ARG A 50 5.95 1.49 1.82
CA ARG A 50 6.79 0.31 1.54
C ARG A 50 6.60 -0.78 2.59
N ALA A 51 6.54 -0.43 3.87
CA ALA A 51 6.31 -1.37 4.95
C ALA A 51 4.93 -2.05 4.82
N GLU A 52 3.88 -1.27 4.59
CA GLU A 52 2.53 -1.78 4.37
C GLU A 52 2.44 -2.69 3.15
N ARG A 53 3.01 -2.27 2.01
CA ARG A 53 3.07 -3.09 0.79
C ARG A 53 3.80 -4.41 1.02
N LYS A 54 4.93 -4.38 1.75
CA LYS A 54 5.70 -5.58 2.10
C LYS A 54 4.89 -6.53 2.98
N GLN A 55 4.19 -6.00 3.98
CA GLN A 55 3.34 -6.79 4.86
C GLN A 55 2.18 -7.44 4.08
N LEU A 56 1.50 -6.67 3.23
CA LEU A 56 0.41 -7.19 2.40
C LEU A 56 0.90 -8.30 1.47
N LEU A 57 2.03 -8.10 0.81
CA LEU A 57 2.62 -9.10 -0.09
C LEU A 57 2.98 -10.38 0.67
N LYS A 58 3.55 -10.26 1.88
CA LYS A 58 3.85 -11.40 2.74
C LYS A 58 2.58 -12.20 3.07
N GLN A 59 1.50 -11.52 3.46
CA GLN A 59 0.21 -12.16 3.75
C GLN A 59 -0.37 -12.87 2.52
N GLN A 60 -0.26 -12.26 1.34
CA GLN A 60 -0.71 -12.89 0.09
C GLN A 60 0.09 -14.16 -0.23
N MET A 61 1.41 -14.10 -0.09
CA MET A 61 2.27 -15.27 -0.30
C MET A 61 1.91 -16.38 0.68
N GLU A 62 1.77 -16.09 1.97
CA GLU A 62 1.39 -17.08 2.99
C GLU A 62 0.03 -17.73 2.69
N SER A 63 -0.96 -16.93 2.27
CA SER A 63 -2.28 -17.40 1.85
C SER A 63 -2.19 -18.35 0.66
N GLN A 64 -1.40 -18.00 -0.36
CA GLN A 64 -1.19 -18.86 -1.54
C GLN A 64 -0.49 -20.18 -1.17
N HIS A 65 0.54 -20.13 -0.30
CA HIS A 65 1.21 -21.35 0.16
C HIS A 65 0.26 -22.26 0.95
N LYS A 66 -0.61 -21.69 1.77
CA LYS A 66 -1.63 -22.47 2.49
C LYS A 66 -2.60 -23.16 1.53
N LYS A 67 -3.13 -22.42 0.55
CA LYS A 67 -4.00 -22.98 -0.49
C LYS A 67 -3.31 -24.09 -1.28
N GLY A 68 -2.05 -23.90 -1.64
CA GLY A 68 -1.25 -24.91 -2.33
C GLY A 68 -1.13 -26.20 -1.52
N ARG A 69 -0.85 -26.12 -0.21
CA ARG A 69 -0.81 -27.30 0.67
C ARG A 69 -2.16 -28.01 0.75
N GLN A 70 -3.26 -27.26 0.92
CA GLN A 70 -4.60 -27.83 0.98
C GLN A 70 -4.94 -28.60 -0.31
N LEU A 71 -4.62 -28.04 -1.47
CA LEU A 71 -4.83 -28.73 -2.76
C LEU A 71 -4.01 -30.01 -2.89
N VAL A 72 -2.75 -30.00 -2.42
CA VAL A 72 -1.91 -31.22 -2.41
C VAL A 72 -2.50 -32.28 -1.48
N ASP A 73 -2.92 -31.89 -0.28
CA ASP A 73 -3.51 -32.80 0.71
C ASP A 73 -4.82 -33.41 0.18
N GLU A 74 -5.71 -32.59 -0.40
CA GLU A 74 -6.95 -33.05 -1.03
C GLU A 74 -6.68 -34.00 -2.20
N ASN A 75 -5.71 -33.68 -3.07
CA ASN A 75 -5.36 -34.53 -4.19
C ASN A 75 -4.78 -35.88 -3.75
N ASN A 76 -3.93 -35.88 -2.72
CA ASN A 76 -3.38 -37.11 -2.14
C ASN A 76 -4.48 -37.97 -1.52
N TYR A 77 -5.43 -37.33 -0.81
CA TYR A 77 -6.59 -38.01 -0.24
C TYR A 77 -7.46 -38.66 -1.33
N ILE A 78 -7.81 -37.91 -2.38
CA ILE A 78 -8.59 -38.44 -3.51
C ILE A 78 -7.84 -39.58 -4.20
N SER A 79 -6.52 -39.42 -4.43
CA SER A 79 -5.70 -40.46 -5.05
C SER A 79 -5.68 -41.75 -4.23
N SER A 80 -5.62 -41.63 -2.90
CA SER A 80 -5.72 -42.79 -1.99
C SER A 80 -7.08 -43.48 -2.06
N LEU A 81 -8.17 -42.71 -2.15
CA LEU A 81 -9.52 -43.27 -2.30
C LEU A 81 -9.69 -43.99 -3.64
N VAL A 82 -9.22 -43.38 -4.73
CA VAL A 82 -9.25 -44.00 -6.07
C VAL A 82 -8.46 -45.31 -6.05
N PHE A 83 -7.25 -45.31 -5.49
CA PHE A 83 -6.43 -46.51 -5.40
C PHE A 83 -7.14 -47.64 -4.64
N ALA A 84 -7.76 -47.32 -3.50
CA ALA A 84 -8.53 -48.29 -2.71
C ALA A 84 -9.71 -48.88 -3.49
N LEU A 85 -10.44 -48.06 -4.27
CA LEU A 85 -11.58 -48.50 -5.08
C LEU A 85 -11.17 -49.29 -6.33
N THR A 86 -9.98 -49.05 -6.88
CA THR A 86 -9.48 -49.80 -8.05
C THR A 86 -8.90 -51.17 -7.71
N LEU A 87 -8.62 -51.45 -6.44
CA LEU A 87 -8.09 -52.73 -5.94
C LEU A 87 -9.16 -53.66 -5.37
N THR A 88 -10.41 -53.20 -5.28
CA THR A 88 -11.61 -53.99 -4.91
C THR A 88 -12.44 -54.31 -6.13
#